data_AF-A0A8J7KMN1-F1
#
_entry.id   AF-A0A8J7KMN1-F1
#
_cell.length_a   1.000
_cell.length_b   1.000
_cell.length_c   1.000
_cell.angle_alpha   90.00
_cell.angle_beta   90.00
_cell.angle_gamma   90.00
#
_symmetry.space_group_name_H-M   'P 1'
#
loop_
_entity.id
_entity.type
_entity.pdbx_description
1 polymer ?
#
loop_
_entity_poly.entity_id
_entity_poly.type
_entity_poly.pdbx_seq_one_letter_code
_entity_poly.pdbx_strand_id
1 'polypeptide(L)' 'MTAAHFIKAARSDGNPDNCVECTFDHVSAGVVGVRDSKDPLGPVLVFPVADWHAFLAAQL' A
#
# COMPACT_ATOMS: atom_id res chain seq x y z
N MET A 1 9.29 15.53 10.24
CA MET A 1 8.29 14.71 9.53
C MET A 1 8.92 13.37 9.28
N THR A 2 8.49 12.32 9.97
CA THR A 2 9.02 10.96 9.76
C THR A 2 8.42 10.42 8.47
N ALA A 3 9.21 9.77 7.63
CA ALA A 3 8.70 9.11 6.44
C ALA A 3 7.74 7.98 6.84
N ALA A 4 6.64 7.82 6.09
CA ALA A 4 5.71 6.72 6.30
C ALA A 4 6.40 5.37 6.08
N HIS A 5 6.11 4.40 6.93
CA HIS A 5 6.63 3.05 6.85
C HIS A 5 5.80 2.22 5.87
N PHE A 6 6.43 1.76 4.79
CA PHE A 6 5.79 0.89 3.79
C PHE A 6 6.14 -0.57 4.01
N ILE A 7 5.14 -1.43 3.86
CA ILE A 7 5.22 -2.87 4.09
C ILE A 7 4.99 -3.58 2.77
N LYS A 8 5.96 -4.42 2.39
CA LYS A 8 5.87 -5.31 1.24
C LYS A 8 5.23 -6.63 1.64
N ALA A 9 4.38 -7.20 0.78
CA ALA A 9 3.76 -8.49 1.06
C ALA A 9 4.80 -9.63 1.12
N ALA A 10 4.72 -10.51 2.11
CA ALA A 10 5.69 -11.61 2.28
C ALA A 10 5.69 -12.64 1.13
N ARG A 11 4.65 -12.64 0.28
CA ARG A 11 4.50 -13.54 -0.88
C ARG A 11 4.79 -12.87 -2.22
N SER A 12 5.38 -11.67 -2.24
CA SER A 12 5.97 -11.16 -3.48
C SER A 12 7.22 -11.99 -3.77
N ASP A 13 7.03 -13.15 -4.41
CA ASP A 13 8.10 -13.96 -4.98
C ASP A 13 8.96 -13.06 -5.86
N GLY A 14 10.27 -13.30 -5.88
CA GLY A 14 11.32 -12.43 -6.43
C GLY A 14 11.25 -12.07 -7.92
N ASN A 15 10.07 -12.16 -8.54
CA ASN A 15 9.76 -11.57 -9.82
C ASN A 15 9.56 -10.05 -9.66
N PRO A 16 10.45 -9.22 -10.21
CA PRO A 16 10.54 -7.80 -9.88
C PRO A 16 9.39 -6.95 -10.45
N ASP A 17 8.64 -7.44 -11.43
CA ASP A 17 7.93 -6.54 -12.35
C ASP A 17 6.62 -5.93 -11.81
N ASN A 18 5.98 -6.50 -10.79
CA ASN A 18 4.65 -6.05 -10.33
C ASN A 18 4.50 -5.90 -8.80
N CYS A 19 5.60 -5.64 -8.08
CA CYS A 19 5.56 -5.50 -6.62
C CYS A 19 4.95 -4.15 -6.18
N VAL A 20 3.97 -4.20 -5.26
CA VAL A 20 3.45 -3.03 -4.55
C VAL A 20 3.69 -3.16 -3.05
N GLU A 21 3.73 -2.03 -2.36
CA GLU A 21 3.81 -1.96 -0.89
C GLU A 21 2.79 -0.96 -0.33
N CYS A 22 2.32 -1.23 0.90
CA CYS A 22 1.24 -0.48 1.54
C CYS A 22 1.74 0.19 2.83
N THR A 23 1.17 1.32 3.21
CA THR A 23 1.37 1.95 4.53
C THR A 23 0.04 2.17 5.24
N PHE A 24 0.06 1.95 6.56
CA PHE A 24 -1.08 2.12 7.45
C PHE A 24 -0.87 3.24 8.48
N ASP A 25 0.24 3.98 8.39
CA ASP A 25 0.61 5.03 9.34
C ASP A 25 -0.42 6.19 9.38
N HIS A 26 -1.24 6.31 8.33
CA HIS A 26 -2.26 7.34 8.18
C HIS A 26 -3.71 6.81 8.33
N VAL A 27 -3.89 5.60 8.84
CA VAL A 27 -5.24 5.03 9.06
C VAL A 27 -6.07 5.87 10.04
N SER A 28 -5.44 6.50 11.04
CA SER A 28 -6.12 7.44 11.95
C SER A 28 -6.64 8.71 11.24
N ALA A 29 -6.06 9.06 10.09
CA ALA A 29 -6.55 10.10 9.19
C ALA A 29 -7.54 9.56 8.14
N GLY A 30 -7.91 8.28 8.23
CA GLY A 30 -8.92 7.66 7.38
C GLY A 30 -8.42 7.12 6.04
N VAL A 31 -7.10 6.97 5.85
CA VAL A 31 -6.52 6.57 4.56
C VAL A 31 -5.46 5.46 4.65
N VAL A 32 -5.31 4.72 3.55
CA VAL A 32 -4.25 3.73 3.30
C VAL A 32 -3.47 4.17 2.07
N GLY A 33 -2.13 4.16 2.15
CA GLY A 33 -1.25 4.48 1.03
C GLY A 33 -0.73 3.23 0.33
N VAL A 34 -0.67 3.24 -0.99
CA VAL A 34 -0.10 2.18 -1.82
C VAL A 34 0.87 2.79 -2.82
N ARG A 35 2.04 2.20 -3.01
CA ARG A 35 3.00 2.63 -4.04
C ARG A 35 3.67 1.46 -4.73
N ASP A 36 4.32 1.77 -5.85
CA ASP A 36 5.21 0.84 -6.53
C ASP A 36 6.49 0.66 -5.70
N SER A 37 6.81 -0.59 -5.35
CA SER A 37 8.06 -0.89 -4.63
C SER A 37 9.32 -0.54 -5.43
N LYS A 38 9.22 -0.47 -6.76
CA LYS A 38 10.34 -0.13 -7.67
C LYS A 38 10.60 1.38 -7.73
N ASP A 39 9.64 2.20 -7.33
CA ASP A 39 9.76 3.66 -7.30
C ASP A 39 9.35 4.24 -5.94
N PRO A 40 10.20 4.10 -4.89
CA PRO A 40 9.89 4.58 -3.54
C PRO A 40 9.69 6.09 -3.43
N LEU A 41 10.23 6.86 -4.39
CA LEU A 41 10.10 8.32 -4.45
C LEU A 41 8.98 8.76 -5.40
N GLY A 42 8.35 7.82 -6.09
CA GLY A 42 7.23 8.05 -6.97
C GLY A 42 5.92 8.37 -6.24
N PRO A 43 4.83 8.56 -7.00
CA PRO A 43 3.53 8.87 -6.44
C PRO A 43 2.99 7.74 -5.54
N VAL A 44 2.27 8.15 -4.48
CA VAL A 44 1.52 7.24 -3.61
C VAL A 44 0.04 7.36 -3.94
N LEU A 45 -0.61 6.23 -4.26
CA LEU A 45 -2.05 6.15 -4.36
C LEU A 45 -2.66 6.11 -2.96
N VAL A 46 -3.69 6.91 -2.71
CA VAL A 46 -4.33 7.05 -1.40
C VAL A 46 -5.76 6.57 -1.50
N PHE A 47 -6.11 5.58 -0.68
CA PHE A 47 -7.45 5.00 -0.61
C PHE A 47 -8.11 5.37 0.72
N PRO A 48 -9.39 5.75 0.73
CA PRO A 48 -10.17 5.74 1.97
C PRO A 48 -10.15 4.34 2.61
N VAL A 49 -10.08 4.26 3.93
CA VAL A 49 -10.07 2.98 4.66
C VAL A 49 -11.29 2.11 4.32
N ALA A 50 -12.46 2.72 4.11
CA ALA A 50 -13.68 2.01 3.73
C ALA A 50 -13.53 1.30 2.37
N ASP A 51 -12.97 1.98 1.37
CA ASP A 51 -12.75 1.43 0.04
C ASP A 51 -11.67 0.34 0.05
N TRP A 52 -10.62 0.54 0.85
CA TRP A 52 -9.61 -0.48 1.09
C TRP A 52 -10.21 -1.78 1.68
N HIS A 53 -11.09 -1.66 2.68
CA HIS A 53 -11.82 -2.80 3.22
C HIS A 53 -12.74 -3.46 2.19
N ALA A 54 -13.48 -2.68 1.41
CA ALA A 54 -14.32 -3.21 0.35
C ALA A 54 -13.51 -3.99 -0.70
N PHE A 55 -12.33 -3.47 -1.09
CA PHE A 55 -11.40 -4.14 -1.99
C PHE A 55 -10.94 -5.49 -1.43
N LEU A 56 -10.53 -5.55 -0.15
CA LEU A 56 -10.11 -6.80 0.49
C LEU A 56 -11.25 -7.81 0.61
N ALA A 57 -12.48 -7.35 0.87
CA ALA A 57 -13.65 -8.22 0.97
C ALA A 57 -14.11 -8.79 -0.38
N ALA A 58 -13.67 -8.21 -1.50
CA ALA A 58 -14.02 -8.64 -2.85
C ALA A 58 -13.12 -9.77 -3.40
N GLN A 59 -12.13 -10.24 -2.63
CA GLN A 59 -11.28 -11.37 -3.02
C GLN A 59 -12.04 -12.70 -2.80
N LEU A 60 -12.54 -13.30 -3.88
CA LEU A 60 -13.08 -14.66 -3.91
C LEU A 60 -11.97 -15.71 -3.77
#